data_AF-A0A7J7GAS8-F1
#
_entry.id   AF-A0A7J7GAS8-F1
#
_cell.length_a   1.000
_cell.length_b   1.000
_cell.length_c   1.000
_cell.angle_alpha   90.00
_cell.angle_beta   90.00
_cell.angle_gamma   90.00
#
_symmetry.space_group_name_H-M   'P 1'
#
loop_
_entity.id
_entity.type
_entity.pdbx_description
1 polymer ?
#
loop_
_entity_poly.entity_id
_entity_poly.type
_entity_poly.pdbx_seq_one_letter_code
_entity_poly.pdbx_strand_id
1 'polypeptide(L)'
;MIVVVYPLTQRYTFWIACRLFLSIEDPKEVDRFLERFKLLSEGLVSIPVELPGTPFHRSIKASEYIRKEFLMRIIKQRKIDLAEGKASPTQDILSHMLLTTDEDGKFMKESDIADKIFVGLDFPLMWRMAQNIL
;
A
#
# COMPACT_ATOMS: atom_id res chain seq x y z
N MET A 1 26.60 -16.46 -12.12
CA MET A 1 25.15 -16.22 -11.89
C MET A 1 25.04 -15.02 -10.97
N ILE A 2 24.70 -13.85 -11.51
CA ILE A 2 24.56 -12.61 -10.71
C ILE A 2 23.14 -12.61 -10.17
N VAL A 3 22.96 -12.94 -8.89
CA VAL A 3 21.68 -12.75 -8.21
C VAL A 3 21.58 -11.27 -7.88
N VAL A 4 20.67 -10.56 -8.54
CA VAL A 4 20.33 -9.20 -8.11
C VAL A 4 19.45 -9.35 -6.85
N VAL A 5 20.10 -9.33 -5.69
CA VAL A 5 19.46 -9.57 -4.38
C VAL A 5 18.36 -8.53 -4.10
N TYR A 6 18.59 -7.30 -4.55
CA TYR A 6 17.73 -6.17 -4.22
C TYR A 6 16.31 -6.27 -4.83
N PRO A 7 16.09 -6.42 -6.15
CA PRO A 7 14.74 -6.52 -6.72
C PRO A 7 13.94 -7.72 -6.19
N LEU A 8 14.63 -8.83 -5.92
CA LEU A 8 13.99 -10.02 -5.35
C LEU A 8 13.54 -9.78 -3.90
N THR A 9 14.41 -9.18 -3.08
CA THR A 9 14.09 -8.86 -1.69
C THR A 9 12.97 -7.84 -1.61
N GLN A 10 13.04 -6.77 -2.42
CA GLN A 10 12.01 -5.73 -2.50
C GLN A 10 10.63 -6.30 -2.86
N ARG A 11 10.58 -7.19 -3.86
CA ARG A 11 9.32 -7.82 -4.27
C ARG A 11 8.78 -8.73 -3.17
N TYR A 12 9.65 -9.50 -2.52
CA TYR A 12 9.27 -10.43 -1.47
C TYR A 12 8.76 -9.71 -0.22
N THR A 13 9.44 -8.66 0.24
CA THR A 13 8.99 -7.86 1.39
C THR A 13 7.69 -7.14 1.10
N PHE A 14 7.52 -6.63 -0.13
CA PHE A 14 6.26 -6.04 -0.56
C PHE A 14 5.11 -7.06 -0.62
N TRP A 15 5.37 -8.27 -1.11
CA TRP A 15 4.41 -9.38 -1.09
C TRP A 15 3.97 -9.73 0.35
N ILE A 16 4.91 -9.80 1.30
CA ILE A 16 4.60 -10.01 2.72
C ILE A 16 3.71 -8.88 3.25
N ALA A 17 4.02 -7.62 2.91
CA ALA A 17 3.22 -6.47 3.34
C ALA A 17 1.79 -6.53 2.76
N CYS A 18 1.64 -6.83 1.46
CA CYS A 18 0.32 -7.02 0.84
C CYS A 18 -0.49 -8.12 1.54
N ARG A 19 0.16 -9.24 1.87
CA ARG A 19 -0.47 -10.34 2.58
C ARG A 19 -0.91 -9.93 4.00
N LEU A 20 -0.01 -9.28 4.75
CA LEU A 20 -0.26 -8.87 6.13
C LEU A 20 -1.36 -7.79 6.26
N PHE A 21 -1.37 -6.83 5.34
CA PHE A 21 -2.30 -5.70 5.41
C PHE A 21 -3.65 -5.99 4.75
N LEU A 22 -3.66 -6.75 3.66
CA LEU A 22 -4.80 -6.86 2.75
C LEU A 22 -5.20 -8.30 2.42
N SER A 23 -4.50 -9.32 2.93
CA SER A 23 -4.67 -10.73 2.54
C SER A 23 -4.59 -10.96 1.02
N ILE A 24 -3.76 -10.18 0.31
CA ILE A 24 -3.53 -10.38 -1.12
C ILE A 24 -2.38 -11.34 -1.32
N GLU A 25 -2.66 -12.44 -2.01
CA GLU A 25 -1.68 -13.49 -2.27
C GLU A 25 -1.35 -13.68 -3.76
N ASP A 26 -2.22 -13.25 -4.69
CA ASP A 26 -1.98 -13.37 -6.14
C ASP A 26 -0.73 -12.57 -6.54
N PRO A 27 0.34 -13.25 -7.02
CA PRO A 27 1.57 -12.58 -7.44
C PRO A 27 1.33 -11.51 -8.51
N LYS A 28 0.33 -11.69 -9.40
CA LYS A 28 0.01 -10.70 -10.45
C LYS A 28 -0.63 -9.45 -9.87
N GLU A 29 -1.41 -9.58 -8.80
CA GLU A 29 -1.91 -8.41 -8.07
C GLU A 29 -0.78 -7.70 -7.35
N VAL A 30 0.06 -8.44 -6.63
CA VAL A 30 1.21 -7.85 -5.93
C VAL A 30 2.17 -7.13 -6.88
N ASP A 31 2.47 -7.69 -8.06
CA ASP A 31 3.34 -7.03 -9.05
C ASP A 31 2.71 -5.74 -9.59
N ARG A 32 1.41 -5.74 -9.89
CA ARG A 32 0.68 -4.51 -10.31
C ARG A 32 0.73 -3.42 -9.25
N PHE A 33 0.66 -3.78 -7.97
CA PHE A 33 0.79 -2.82 -6.88
C PHE A 33 2.21 -2.29 -6.80
N LEU A 34 3.18 -3.20 -6.80
CA LEU A 34 4.59 -2.84 -6.68
C LEU A 34 5.00 -1.86 -7.78
N GLU A 35 4.52 -2.03 -9.01
CA GLU A 35 4.74 -1.07 -10.10
C GLU A 35 4.20 0.33 -9.80
N ARG A 36 3.00 0.44 -9.23
CA ARG A 36 2.42 1.73 -8.84
C ARG A 36 3.19 2.37 -7.68
N PHE A 37 3.60 1.59 -6.70
CA PHE A 37 4.37 2.10 -5.58
C PHE A 37 5.82 2.47 -5.97
N LYS A 38 6.41 1.83 -6.98
CA LYS A 38 7.71 2.29 -7.54
C LYS A 38 7.63 3.74 -8.03
N LEU A 39 6.53 4.15 -8.65
CA LEU A 39 6.31 5.55 -9.05
C LEU A 39 6.29 6.50 -7.85
N LEU A 40 5.80 6.07 -6.69
CA LEU A 40 5.87 6.86 -5.45
C LEU A 40 7.31 7.08 -5.02
N SER A 41 8.09 5.99 -5.00
CA SER A 41 9.48 6.04 -4.59
C SER A 41 10.33 6.95 -5.48
N GLU A 42 10.05 6.99 -6.79
CA GLU A 42 10.70 7.94 -7.71
C GLU A 42 10.38 9.40 -7.37
N GLY A 43 9.13 9.68 -6.97
CA GLY A 43 8.70 11.02 -6.60
C GLY A 43 9.32 11.55 -5.31
N LEU A 44 9.46 10.69 -4.30
CA LEU A 44 10.00 11.04 -2.99
C LEU A 44 11.46 11.51 -3.04
N VAL A 45 12.27 11.00 -3.99
CA VAL A 45 13.67 11.41 -4.19
C VAL A 45 13.84 12.43 -5.32
N SER A 46 12.74 12.90 -5.92
CA SER A 46 12.78 13.85 -7.03
C SER A 46 12.64 15.29 -6.56
N ILE A 47 12.95 16.23 -7.46
CA ILE A 47 12.70 17.65 -7.22
C ILE A 47 11.18 17.86 -7.11
N PRO A 48 10.68 18.54 -6.06
CA PRO A 48 9.25 18.72 -5.79
C PRO A 48 8.63 19.78 -6.73
N VAL A 49 8.63 19.49 -8.03
CA VAL A 49 8.11 20.35 -9.10
C VAL A 49 7.02 19.58 -9.83
N GLU A 50 5.79 20.06 -9.71
CA GLU A 50 4.60 19.43 -10.32
C GLU A 50 4.42 19.89 -11.77
N LEU A 51 5.24 19.35 -12.68
CA LEU A 51 5.08 19.53 -14.13
C LEU A 51 4.74 18.22 -14.82
N PRO A 52 3.89 18.22 -15.87
CA PRO A 52 3.58 17.01 -16.63
C PRO A 52 4.85 16.29 -17.09
N GLY A 53 4.90 14.97 -16.88
CA GLY A 53 6.04 14.14 -17.22
C GLY A 53 7.15 14.04 -16.18
N THR A 54 7.15 14.87 -15.11
CA THR A 54 8.12 14.76 -14.02
C THR A 54 7.86 13.54 -13.12
N PRO A 55 8.89 12.98 -12.46
CA PRO A 55 8.70 11.92 -11.46
C PRO A 55 7.76 12.34 -10.32
N PHE A 56 7.86 13.58 -9.83
CA PHE A 56 6.99 14.13 -8.79
C PHE A 56 5.51 14.20 -9.23
N HIS A 57 5.23 14.64 -10.46
CA HIS A 57 3.87 14.62 -10.99
C HIS A 57 3.31 13.20 -11.13
N ARG A 58 4.13 12.25 -11.61
CA ARG A 58 3.73 10.84 -11.72
C ARG A 58 3.47 10.22 -10.35
N SER A 59 4.27 10.54 -9.32
CA SER A 59 4.08 10.02 -7.97
C SER A 59 2.80 10.55 -7.32
N ILE A 60 2.46 11.83 -7.53
CA ILE A 60 1.18 12.39 -7.07
C ILE A 60 0.02 11.59 -7.69
N LYS A 61 0.02 11.41 -9.01
CA LYS A 61 -1.04 10.65 -9.71
C LYS A 61 -1.12 9.19 -9.26
N ALA A 62 0.02 8.54 -9.04
CA ALA A 62 0.07 7.19 -8.49
C ALA A 62 -0.52 7.14 -7.07
N SER A 63 -0.18 8.11 -6.22
CA SER A 63 -0.70 8.20 -4.85
C SER A 63 -2.20 8.44 -4.83
N GLU A 64 -2.72 9.31 -5.68
CA GLU A 64 -4.15 9.55 -5.81
C GLU A 64 -4.89 8.28 -6.24
N TYR A 65 -4.38 7.59 -7.26
CA TYR A 65 -4.97 6.35 -7.76
C TYR A 65 -4.98 5.25 -6.70
N ILE A 66 -3.84 5.01 -6.02
CA ILE A 66 -3.75 3.96 -4.99
C ILE A 66 -4.75 4.24 -3.87
N ARG A 67 -4.81 5.48 -3.36
CA ARG A 67 -5.66 5.81 -2.22
C ARG A 67 -7.14 5.88 -2.58
N LYS A 68 -7.49 6.61 -3.64
CA LYS A 68 -8.90 6.97 -3.93
C LYS A 68 -9.64 5.90 -4.73
N GLU A 69 -8.95 5.18 -5.61
CA GLU A 69 -9.58 4.18 -6.46
C GLU A 69 -9.34 2.78 -5.90
N PHE A 70 -8.06 2.47 -5.70
CA PHE A 70 -7.65 1.09 -5.51
C PHE A 70 -7.92 0.59 -4.08
N LEU A 71 -7.37 1.27 -3.06
CA LEU A 71 -7.59 0.89 -1.66
C LEU A 71 -9.05 1.04 -1.26
N MET A 72 -9.75 2.08 -1.72
CA MET A 72 -11.19 2.22 -1.49
C MET A 72 -12.00 1.05 -2.02
N ARG A 73 -11.63 0.47 -3.17
CA ARG A 73 -12.29 -0.73 -3.69
C ARG A 73 -12.09 -1.92 -2.76
N ILE A 74 -10.88 -2.14 -2.25
CA ILE A 74 -10.58 -3.25 -1.33
C ILE A 74 -11.31 -3.06 0.00
N ILE A 75 -11.29 -1.84 0.55
CA ILE A 75 -11.98 -1.51 1.80
C ILE A 75 -13.48 -1.83 1.67
N LYS A 76 -14.12 -1.38 0.58
CA LYS A 76 -15.54 -1.64 0.33
C LYS A 76 -15.83 -3.13 0.20
N GLN A 77 -15.02 -3.85 -0.58
CA GLN A 77 -15.20 -5.30 -0.74
C GLN A 77 -15.03 -6.01 0.61
N ARG A 78 -14.03 -5.63 1.39
CA ARG A 78 -13.78 -6.26 2.68
C ARG A 78 -14.92 -6.07 3.68
N LYS A 79 -15.57 -4.90 3.68
CA LYS A 79 -16.77 -4.67 4.50
C LYS A 79 -17.90 -5.63 4.14
N ILE A 80 -18.10 -5.89 2.84
CA ILE A 80 -19.09 -6.87 2.37
C ILE A 80 -18.69 -8.27 2.83
N ASP A 81 -17.43 -8.66 2.62
CA ASP A 81 -16.94 -9.99 3.01
C ASP A 81 -17.08 -10.23 4.52
N LEU A 82 -16.85 -9.22 5.36
CA LEU A 82 -17.03 -9.29 6.82
C LEU A 82 -18.51 -9.43 7.19
N ALA A 83 -19.40 -8.68 6.53
CA ALA A 83 -20.85 -8.76 6.75
C ALA A 83 -21.42 -10.13 6.33
N GLU A 84 -20.86 -10.73 5.28
CA GLU A 84 -21.27 -12.05 4.76
C GLU A 84 -20.55 -13.22 5.45
N GLY A 85 -19.65 -12.96 6.40
CA GLY A 85 -18.87 -13.99 7.10
C GLY A 85 -17.82 -14.70 6.22
N LYS A 86 -17.49 -14.14 5.05
CA LYS A 86 -16.44 -14.63 4.14
C LYS A 86 -15.04 -14.20 4.58
N ALA A 87 -14.95 -13.17 5.41
CA ALA A 87 -13.74 -12.62 5.99
C ALA A 87 -13.76 -12.76 7.52
N SER A 88 -12.58 -12.99 8.11
CA SER A 88 -12.42 -12.93 9.58
C SER A 88 -11.98 -11.53 10.05
N PRO A 89 -12.42 -11.07 11.24
CA PRO A 89 -11.91 -9.86 11.88
C PRO A 89 -10.39 -9.80 12.08
N THR A 90 -9.72 -10.96 12.15
CA THR A 90 -8.30 -11.07 12.49
C THR A 90 -7.41 -11.53 11.33
N GLN A 91 -7.96 -11.67 10.12
CA GLN A 91 -7.19 -12.22 8.99
C GLN A 91 -6.07 -11.29 8.50
N ASP A 92 -6.28 -9.97 8.59
CA ASP A 92 -5.31 -8.94 8.24
C ASP A 92 -5.60 -7.62 8.94
N ILE A 93 -4.66 -6.68 8.79
CA ILE A 93 -4.73 -5.35 9.42
C ILE A 93 -5.95 -4.55 8.92
N LEU A 94 -6.34 -4.67 7.65
CA LEU A 94 -7.54 -4.00 7.13
C LEU A 94 -8.80 -4.47 7.85
N SER A 95 -9.00 -5.78 7.98
CA SER A 95 -10.14 -6.37 8.71
C SER A 95 -10.17 -5.88 10.15
N HIS A 96 -9.01 -5.82 10.81
CA HIS A 96 -8.91 -5.31 12.17
C HIS A 96 -9.29 -3.83 12.25
N MET A 97 -8.73 -2.98 11.36
CA MET A 97 -9.01 -1.54 11.32
C MET A 97 -10.49 -1.23 11.06
N LEU A 98 -11.18 -2.05 10.24
CA LEU A 98 -12.61 -1.87 9.95
C LEU A 98 -13.52 -2.11 11.16
N LEU A 99 -13.06 -2.88 12.15
CA LEU A 99 -13.84 -3.28 13.31
C LEU A 99 -13.36 -2.64 14.62
N THR A 100 -12.24 -1.92 14.57
CA THR A 100 -11.68 -1.21 15.72
C THR A 100 -12.33 0.16 15.85
N THR A 101 -12.81 0.47 17.06
CA THR A 101 -13.27 1.80 17.43
C THR A 101 -12.19 2.53 18.23
N ASP A 102 -12.23 3.86 18.20
CA ASP A 102 -11.47 4.68 19.15
C ASP A 102 -12.09 4.65 20.56
N GLU A 103 -11.52 5.45 21.47
CA GLU A 103 -11.96 5.55 22.87
C GLU A 103 -13.41 6.03 23.02
N ASP A 104 -13.92 6.78 22.02
CA ASP A 104 -15.29 7.28 21.97
C ASP A 104 -16.26 6.30 21.31
N GLY A 105 -15.78 5.10 20.92
CA GLY A 105 -16.60 4.08 20.24
C GLY A 105 -16.83 4.37 18.76
N LYS A 106 -16.07 5.29 18.15
CA LYS A 106 -16.22 5.68 16.75
C LYS A 106 -15.30 4.86 15.83
N PHE A 107 -15.85 4.39 14.72
CA PHE A 107 -15.08 3.70 13.68
C PHE A 107 -14.21 4.66 12.87
N MET A 108 -13.05 4.15 12.45
CA MET A 108 -12.14 4.88 11.57
C MET A 108 -12.78 5.14 10.20
N LYS A 109 -12.54 6.33 9.63
CA LYS A 109 -13.00 6.65 8.27
C LYS A 109 -12.24 5.81 7.26
N GLU A 110 -12.91 5.44 6.17
CA GLU A 110 -12.30 4.65 5.09
C GLU A 110 -11.08 5.35 4.47
N SER A 111 -11.10 6.69 4.38
CA SER A 111 -9.94 7.49 3.94
C SER A 111 -8.73 7.31 4.84
N ASP A 112 -8.95 7.31 6.15
CA ASP A 112 -7.88 7.24 7.15
C ASP A 112 -7.29 5.82 7.21
N ILE A 113 -8.15 4.81 7.03
CA ILE A 113 -7.73 3.40 6.82
C ILE A 113 -6.87 3.31 5.56
N ALA A 114 -7.33 3.87 4.44
CA ALA A 114 -6.59 3.87 3.18
C ALA A 114 -5.23 4.55 3.32
N ASP A 115 -5.15 5.70 3.98
CA ASP A 115 -3.88 6.41 4.23
C ASP A 115 -2.94 5.58 5.13
N LYS A 116 -3.44 4.94 6.18
CA LYS A 116 -2.61 4.07 7.05
C LYS A 116 -2.06 2.84 6.32
N ILE A 117 -2.90 2.18 5.52
CA ILE A 117 -2.47 1.05 4.69
C ILE A 117 -1.46 1.52 3.63
N PHE A 118 -1.73 2.64 2.97
CA PHE A 118 -0.83 3.24 1.98
C PHE A 118 0.57 3.45 2.55
N VAL A 119 0.68 4.10 3.71
CA VAL A 119 1.96 4.33 4.39
C VAL A 119 2.62 2.99 4.81
N GLY A 120 1.84 2.05 5.34
CA GLY A 120 2.34 0.73 5.74
C GLY A 120 2.92 -0.08 4.58
N LEU A 121 2.29 -0.02 3.40
CA LEU A 121 2.74 -0.73 2.20
C LEU A 121 3.94 -0.06 1.51
N ASP A 122 4.17 1.24 1.72
CA ASP A 122 5.33 1.95 1.18
C ASP A 122 6.61 1.70 1.99
N PHE A 123 6.50 1.31 3.27
CA PHE A 123 7.64 1.10 4.16
C PHE A 123 8.72 0.14 3.61
N PRO A 124 8.39 -1.03 3.01
CA PRO A 124 9.38 -1.90 2.36
C PRO A 124 10.15 -1.24 1.21
N LEU A 125 9.61 -0.17 0.63
CA LEU A 125 10.19 0.57 -0.49
C LEU A 125 11.03 1.76 0.00
N MET A 126 10.64 2.37 1.12
CA MET A 126 11.37 3.47 1.76
C MET A 126 12.76 3.06 2.26
N TRP A 127 12.96 1.82 2.71
CA TRP A 127 14.27 1.33 3.22
C TRP A 127 15.44 1.58 2.24
N ARG A 128 15.17 1.56 0.92
CA ARG A 128 16.18 1.85 -0.11
C ARG A 128 16.65 3.30 -0.10
N MET A 129 15.78 4.26 0.23
CA MET A 129 16.17 5.67 0.26
C MET A 129 17.22 5.94 1.33
N ALA A 130 17.10 5.26 2.47
CA ALA A 130 18.07 5.36 3.57
C ALA A 130 19.45 4.78 3.18
N GLN A 131 19.50 3.74 2.34
CA GLN A 131 20.76 3.09 1.96
C GLN A 131 21.50 3.78 0.81
N ASN A 132 20.85 4.66 0.05
CA ASN A 132 21.46 5.42 -1.05
C ASN A 132 21.85 6.86 -0.66
N ILE A 133 21.63 7.24 0.61
CA ILE A 133 22.02 8.55 1.19
C ILE A 133 23.25 8.40 2.13
N LEU A 134 23.69 7.18 2.40
CA LEU A 134 24.97 6.83 3.03
C LEU A 134 25.96 6.32 1.96
#